data_AF-A0A2H9TP92-F1
#
_entry.id   AF-A0A2H9TP92-F1
#
_cell.length_a   1.000
_cell.length_b   1.000
_cell.length_c   1.000
_cell.angle_alpha   90.00
_cell.angle_beta   90.00
_cell.angle_gamma   90.00
#
_symmetry.space_group_name_H-M   'P 1'
#
loop_
_entity.id
_entity.type
_entity.pdbx_description
1 polymer ?
#
loop_
_entity_poly.entity_id
_entity_poly.type
_entity_poly.pdbx_seq_one_letter_code
_entity_poly.pdbx_strand_id
1 'polypeptide(L)'
;MVELVNSIPEAFQRVPSQAEVTREWREAIAAQVHFATEEKLRYVLATVAVRADLDTGLDAGLDVNESVHKDEVQSFFEKTNRLFLSSTRLVLVNPEGSSITIAYPSIILHSVIATPPEVYCQLDLTDLRLGGRSIELGEDAFLELHLGVDDPIELYEALCECACLHPGIDESESEGEGESESGGEDDEDRPSKLACYDDAEK
;
A
#
# COMPACT_ATOMS: atom_id res chain seq x y z
N MET A 1 11.74 -26.13 24.03
CA MET A 1 10.63 -25.90 24.97
C MET A 1 10.29 -24.42 24.86
N VAL A 2 9.40 -24.07 23.93
CA VAL A 2 8.98 -22.69 23.68
C VAL A 2 7.48 -22.66 23.95
N GLU A 3 7.12 -22.39 25.19
CA GLU A 3 5.76 -22.01 25.55
C GLU A 3 5.74 -20.48 25.63
N LEU A 4 5.66 -19.83 24.47
CA LEU A 4 5.17 -18.45 24.38
C LEU A 4 3.67 -18.57 24.13
N VAL A 5 2.94 -18.80 25.21
CA VAL A 5 1.49 -18.59 25.22
C VAL A 5 1.29 -17.08 25.13
N ASN A 6 1.21 -16.57 23.90
CA ASN A 6 0.75 -15.22 23.60
C ASN A 6 -0.73 -15.14 23.97
N SER A 7 -1.02 -15.05 25.26
CA SER A 7 -2.36 -14.71 25.72
C SER A 7 -2.59 -13.26 25.32
N ILE A 8 -3.48 -13.07 24.35
CA ILE A 8 -3.91 -11.74 23.91
C ILE A 8 -4.48 -11.03 25.15
N PRO A 9 -3.90 -9.89 25.59
CA PRO A 9 -4.40 -9.19 26.76
C PRO A 9 -5.89 -8.85 26.57
N GLU A 10 -6.72 -9.03 27.61
CA GLU A 10 -8.16 -8.73 27.54
C GLU A 10 -8.47 -7.32 27.03
N ALA A 11 -7.54 -6.38 27.26
CA ALA A 11 -7.57 -5.02 26.72
C ALA A 11 -7.76 -4.96 25.19
N PHE A 12 -7.39 -6.01 24.46
CA PHE A 12 -7.51 -6.12 23.01
C PHE A 12 -8.78 -6.83 22.54
N GLN A 13 -9.62 -7.37 23.41
CA GLN A 13 -10.89 -8.00 22.99
C GLN A 13 -11.95 -6.97 22.56
N ARG A 14 -11.82 -5.73 23.02
CA ARG A 14 -12.65 -4.59 22.63
C ARG A 14 -11.82 -3.58 21.86
N VAL A 15 -12.34 -3.07 20.76
CA VAL A 15 -11.76 -1.90 20.07
C VAL A 15 -12.17 -0.66 20.87
N PRO A 16 -11.23 0.05 21.52
CA PRO A 16 -11.54 1.31 22.14
C PRO A 16 -11.89 2.32 21.05
N SER A 17 -12.90 3.17 21.31
CA SER A 17 -13.11 4.36 20.48
C SER A 17 -11.85 5.22 20.46
N GLN A 18 -11.69 6.10 19.46
CA GLN A 18 -10.54 7.00 19.35
C GLN A 18 -10.28 7.81 20.65
N ALA A 19 -11.35 8.14 21.38
CA ALA A 19 -11.29 8.81 22.68
C ALA A 19 -10.84 7.90 23.84
N GLU A 20 -11.01 6.58 23.72
CA GLU A 20 -10.63 5.56 24.70
C GLU A 20 -9.22 4.99 24.46
N VAL A 21 -8.50 5.41 23.40
CA VAL A 21 -7.11 4.98 23.15
C VAL A 21 -6.19 5.59 24.21
N THR A 22 -6.05 4.88 25.33
CA THR A 22 -5.19 5.28 26.46
C THR A 22 -3.71 5.11 26.14
N ARG A 23 -2.84 5.72 26.95
CA ARG A 23 -1.39 5.51 26.89
C ARG A 23 -1.02 4.03 27.00
N GLU A 24 -1.66 3.30 27.90
CA GLU A 24 -1.43 1.86 28.09
C GLU A 24 -1.78 1.05 26.84
N TRP A 25 -2.84 1.45 26.12
CA TRP A 25 -3.22 0.83 24.86
C TRP A 25 -2.16 1.06 23.77
N ARG A 26 -1.63 2.29 23.68
CA ARG A 26 -0.53 2.62 22.76
C ARG A 26 0.75 1.88 23.11
N GLU A 27 1.09 1.77 24.39
CA GLU A 27 2.25 1.04 24.89
C GLU A 27 2.13 -0.46 24.59
N ALA A 28 0.94 -1.04 24.75
CA ALA A 28 0.68 -2.43 24.42
C ALA A 28 0.76 -2.72 22.91
N ILE A 29 0.21 -1.83 22.07
CA ILE A 29 0.38 -1.91 20.60
C ILE A 29 1.85 -1.76 20.24
N ALA A 30 2.55 -0.78 20.80
CA ALA A 30 3.96 -0.54 20.51
C ALA A 30 4.82 -1.75 20.89
N ALA A 31 4.51 -2.40 22.01
CA ALA A 31 5.16 -3.64 22.44
C ALA A 31 4.89 -4.81 21.49
N GLN A 32 3.69 -4.91 20.91
CA GLN A 32 3.29 -6.03 20.06
C GLN A 32 3.68 -5.87 18.59
N VAL A 33 3.69 -4.64 18.07
CA VAL A 33 4.01 -4.33 16.68
C VAL A 33 5.49 -3.97 16.50
N HIS A 34 6.30 -4.01 17.57
CA HIS A 34 7.67 -3.51 17.57
C HIS A 34 7.77 -2.10 16.95
N PHE A 35 6.82 -1.22 17.28
CA PHE A 35 7.02 0.20 17.01
C PHE A 35 8.17 0.66 17.90
N ALA A 36 9.21 1.24 17.29
CA ALA A 36 10.23 1.92 18.06
C ALA A 36 9.53 3.02 18.89
N THR A 37 9.93 3.19 20.15
CA THR A 37 9.26 4.06 21.14
C THR A 37 9.19 5.54 20.74
N GLU A 38 9.80 5.93 19.63
CA GLU A 38 9.81 7.31 19.10
C GLU A 38 8.82 7.55 17.95
N GLU A 39 8.24 6.51 17.35
CA GLU A 39 7.25 6.68 16.29
C GLU A 39 5.88 7.06 16.88
N LYS A 40 5.44 8.28 16.58
CA LYS A 40 4.08 8.71 16.89
C LYS A 40 3.11 7.97 15.98
N LEU A 41 2.45 6.94 16.51
CA LEU A 41 1.20 6.43 15.96
C LEU A 41 0.25 7.61 15.76
N ARG A 42 0.01 7.98 14.50
CA ARG A 42 -0.88 9.09 14.16
C ARG A 42 -2.34 8.65 14.15
N TYR A 43 -2.60 7.40 13.73
CA TYR A 43 -3.96 6.89 13.57
C TYR A 43 -4.10 5.46 14.08
N VAL A 44 -5.09 5.26 14.96
CA VAL A 44 -5.64 3.95 15.32
C VAL A 44 -7.03 3.96 14.72
N LEU A 45 -7.19 3.41 13.53
CA LEU A 45 -8.42 3.62 12.78
C LEU A 45 -8.99 2.31 12.27
N ALA A 46 -10.18 2.06 12.80
CA ALA A 46 -11.24 1.26 12.23
C ALA A 46 -11.13 -0.25 12.38
N THR A 47 -12.31 -0.82 12.60
CA THR A 47 -12.59 -2.19 12.16
C THR A 47 -12.51 -2.15 10.64
N VAL A 48 -11.64 -2.96 10.06
CA VAL A 48 -11.44 -2.99 8.61
C VAL A 48 -11.89 -4.33 8.06
N ALA A 49 -12.60 -4.32 6.94
CA ALA A 49 -12.75 -5.50 6.10
C ALA A 49 -11.66 -5.42 5.02
N VAL A 50 -10.80 -6.43 4.95
CA VAL A 50 -9.70 -6.44 3.98
C VAL A 50 -9.97 -7.51 2.93
N ARG A 51 -9.94 -7.12 1.67
CA ARG A 51 -9.85 -8.05 0.54
C ARG A 51 -8.50 -7.87 -0.14
N ALA A 52 -7.81 -8.97 -0.31
CA ALA A 52 -6.59 -9.05 -1.10
C ALA A 52 -6.90 -9.83 -2.39
N ASP A 53 -6.43 -9.31 -3.51
CA ASP A 53 -6.51 -9.97 -4.81
C ASP A 53 -5.06 -10.27 -5.27
N LEU A 54 -4.65 -11.54 -5.15
CA LEU A 54 -3.28 -12.03 -5.48
C LEU A 54 -3.16 -12.55 -6.93
N ASP A 55 -4.21 -12.48 -7.73
CA ASP A 55 -4.28 -13.09 -9.06
C ASP A 55 -3.76 -12.18 -10.19
N THR A 56 -3.40 -10.93 -9.90
CA THR A 56 -2.94 -9.96 -10.89
C THR A 56 -1.46 -10.16 -11.24
N GLY A 57 -1.13 -11.23 -11.98
CA GLY A 57 0.17 -11.34 -12.68
C GLY A 57 0.85 -12.72 -12.66
N LEU A 58 0.34 -13.71 -11.93
CA LEU A 58 1.03 -15.00 -11.73
C LEU A 58 0.77 -16.09 -12.80
N ASP A 59 0.51 -15.72 -14.06
CA ASP A 59 0.42 -16.70 -15.17
C ASP A 59 1.80 -17.22 -15.63
N ALA A 60 2.89 -16.69 -15.06
CA ALA A 60 4.26 -17.07 -15.39
C ALA A 60 4.76 -18.29 -14.58
N GLY A 61 4.10 -19.44 -14.72
CA GLY A 61 4.72 -20.76 -14.50
C GLY A 61 5.43 -21.02 -13.16
N LEU A 62 4.75 -20.77 -12.05
CA LEU A 62 5.35 -20.83 -10.72
C LEU A 62 5.31 -22.22 -10.06
N ASP A 63 6.39 -22.48 -9.32
CA ASP A 63 6.75 -23.73 -8.68
C ASP A 63 5.80 -24.04 -7.51
N VAL A 64 5.56 -25.31 -7.21
CA VAL A 64 4.44 -25.79 -6.36
C VAL A 64 4.51 -25.25 -4.91
N ASN A 65 5.68 -24.77 -4.48
CA ASN A 65 5.88 -24.17 -3.16
C ASN A 65 5.25 -22.77 -2.99
N GLU A 66 4.98 -22.02 -4.07
CA GLU A 66 4.38 -20.68 -3.97
C GLU A 66 2.89 -20.70 -3.61
N SER A 67 2.19 -21.77 -4.00
CA SER A 67 0.76 -21.91 -3.73
C SER A 67 0.43 -21.91 -2.24
N VAL A 68 1.30 -22.49 -1.40
CA VAL A 68 1.11 -22.56 0.06
C VAL A 68 1.21 -21.18 0.71
N HIS A 69 2.04 -20.28 0.17
CA HIS A 69 2.20 -18.94 0.70
C HIS A 69 1.03 -18.02 0.36
N LYS A 70 0.42 -18.18 -0.84
CA LYS A 70 -0.75 -17.39 -1.24
C LYS A 70 -1.97 -17.66 -0.36
N ASP A 71 -2.25 -18.92 -0.06
CA ASP A 71 -3.40 -19.29 0.78
C ASP A 71 -3.26 -18.77 2.21
N GLU A 72 -2.05 -18.78 2.76
CA GLU A 72 -1.77 -18.23 4.10
C GLU A 72 -1.97 -16.71 4.12
N VAL A 73 -1.46 -16.00 3.11
CA VAL A 73 -1.60 -14.55 2.98
C VAL A 73 -3.06 -14.15 2.76
N GLN A 74 -3.77 -14.84 1.87
CA GLN A 74 -5.20 -14.61 1.64
C GLN A 74 -6.00 -14.84 2.92
N SER A 75 -5.75 -15.97 3.61
CA SER A 75 -6.44 -16.29 4.86
C SER A 75 -6.15 -15.26 5.96
N PHE A 76 -4.95 -14.67 5.97
CA PHE A 76 -4.62 -13.58 6.88
C PHE A 76 -5.47 -12.34 6.59
N PHE A 77 -5.57 -11.91 5.33
CA PHE A 77 -6.34 -10.73 4.95
C PHE A 77 -7.83 -10.88 5.23
N GLU A 78 -8.41 -12.05 4.93
CA GLU A 78 -9.82 -12.35 5.23
C GLU A 78 -10.15 -12.28 6.73
N LYS A 79 -9.16 -12.60 7.59
CA LYS A 79 -9.30 -12.51 9.05
C LYS A 79 -8.91 -11.15 9.60
N THR A 80 -8.24 -10.30 8.82
CA THR A 80 -7.79 -8.99 9.29
C THR A 80 -8.99 -8.16 9.68
N ASN A 81 -8.94 -7.61 10.89
CA ASN A 81 -10.04 -6.82 11.43
C ASN A 81 -9.59 -5.46 11.95
N ARG A 82 -8.30 -5.16 11.95
CA ARG A 82 -7.74 -3.91 12.48
C ARG A 82 -6.63 -3.37 11.60
N LEU A 83 -6.61 -2.05 11.50
CA LEU A 83 -5.63 -1.29 10.76
C LEU A 83 -4.99 -0.23 11.67
N PHE A 84 -3.68 -0.11 11.59
CA PHE A 84 -2.90 0.93 12.26
C PHE A 84 -2.06 1.65 11.23
N LEU A 85 -2.11 2.97 11.25
CA LEU A 85 -1.31 3.80 10.34
C LEU A 85 -0.38 4.69 11.15
N SER A 86 0.90 4.56 10.85
CA SER A 86 1.96 5.42 11.36
C SER A 86 2.55 6.25 10.22
N SER A 87 3.44 7.18 10.53
CA SER A 87 4.10 7.98 9.50
C SER A 87 4.99 7.18 8.55
N THR A 88 5.37 5.94 8.87
CA THR A 88 6.36 5.14 8.10
C THR A 88 5.83 3.78 7.65
N ARG A 89 4.70 3.33 8.18
CA ARG A 89 4.15 2.01 7.90
C ARG A 89 2.66 1.92 8.17
N LEU A 90 2.02 1.08 7.38
CA LEU A 90 0.68 0.55 7.56
C LEU A 90 0.78 -0.85 8.19
N VAL A 91 0.01 -1.11 9.24
CA VAL A 91 0.03 -2.39 9.94
C VAL A 91 -1.38 -2.95 10.02
N LEU A 92 -1.53 -4.17 9.53
CA LEU A 92 -2.77 -4.94 9.54
C LEU A 92 -2.67 -6.01 10.60
N VAL A 93 -3.69 -6.16 11.42
CA VAL A 93 -3.71 -7.10 12.54
C VAL A 93 -4.98 -7.94 12.49
N ASN A 94 -4.81 -9.24 12.66
CA ASN A 94 -5.93 -10.19 12.77
C ASN A 94 -6.33 -10.43 14.24
N PRO A 95 -7.51 -11.01 14.51
CA PRO A 95 -7.97 -11.36 15.86
C PRO A 95 -7.02 -12.29 16.62
N GLU A 96 -6.24 -13.11 15.92
CA GLU A 96 -5.26 -14.02 16.49
C GLU A 96 -3.98 -13.30 16.96
N GLY A 97 -3.86 -11.99 16.71
CA GLY A 97 -2.72 -11.16 17.12
C GLY A 97 -1.52 -11.24 16.18
N SER A 98 -1.66 -11.91 15.04
CA SER A 98 -0.67 -11.86 13.95
C SER A 98 -0.80 -10.55 13.19
N SER A 99 0.30 -10.09 12.59
CA SER A 99 0.31 -8.84 11.83
C SER A 99 1.10 -8.93 10.54
N ILE A 100 0.65 -8.14 9.56
CA ILE A 100 1.38 -7.77 8.35
C ILE A 100 1.78 -6.30 8.49
N THR A 101 3.05 -6.01 8.21
CA THR A 101 3.56 -4.64 8.18
C THR A 101 3.95 -4.29 6.76
N ILE A 102 3.42 -3.19 6.25
CA ILE A 102 3.68 -2.62 4.95
C ILE A 102 4.40 -1.30 5.18
N ALA A 103 5.67 -1.22 4.83
CA ALA A 103 6.44 0.02 4.94
C ALA A 103 6.16 0.94 3.75
N TYR A 104 6.35 2.24 3.94
CA TYR A 104 6.50 3.13 2.79
C TYR A 104 7.94 3.00 2.23
N PRO A 105 8.14 3.11 0.90
CA PRO A 105 7.18 3.48 -0.13
C PRO A 105 6.45 2.30 -0.80
N SER A 106 6.40 1.11 -0.19
CA SER A 106 5.80 -0.10 -0.81
C SER A 106 4.31 0.04 -1.16
N ILE A 107 3.62 1.08 -0.68
CA ILE A 107 2.28 1.44 -1.16
C ILE A 107 2.44 2.32 -2.41
N ILE A 108 2.43 1.69 -3.59
CA ILE A 108 2.67 2.34 -4.88
C ILE A 108 1.54 3.32 -5.22
N LEU A 109 0.30 2.87 -5.05
CA LEU A 109 -0.89 3.63 -5.40
C LEU A 109 -1.96 3.44 -4.35
N HIS A 110 -2.70 4.49 -4.04
CA HIS A 110 -3.91 4.41 -3.24
C HIS A 110 -4.98 5.35 -3.79
N SER A 111 -6.23 4.91 -3.75
CA SER A 111 -7.37 5.69 -4.24
C SER A 111 -8.64 5.35 -3.46
N VAL A 112 -9.65 6.22 -3.54
CA VAL A 112 -10.96 5.97 -2.93
C VAL A 112 -11.91 5.42 -4.00
N ILE A 113 -12.51 4.27 -3.71
CA ILE A 113 -13.60 3.71 -4.49
C ILE A 113 -14.92 4.13 -3.84
N ALA A 114 -15.86 4.64 -4.63
CA ALA A 114 -17.10 5.19 -4.12
C ALA A 114 -18.20 4.14 -3.87
N THR A 115 -18.16 2.98 -4.53
CA THR A 115 -19.24 1.99 -4.45
C THR A 115 -18.71 0.54 -4.62
N PRO A 116 -18.59 -0.24 -3.53
CA PRO A 116 -18.77 0.17 -2.14
C PRO A 116 -17.71 1.21 -1.71
N PRO A 117 -17.97 2.04 -0.69
CA PRO A 117 -16.99 2.98 -0.15
C PRO A 117 -15.82 2.22 0.48
N GLU A 118 -14.64 2.30 -0.14
CA GLU A 118 -13.42 1.62 0.31
C GLU A 118 -12.17 2.37 -0.17
N VAL A 119 -11.03 2.10 0.46
CA VAL A 119 -9.73 2.55 -0.02
C VAL A 119 -9.06 1.40 -0.75
N TYR A 120 -8.76 1.59 -2.03
CA TYR A 120 -7.93 0.68 -2.82
C TYR A 120 -6.47 1.07 -2.64
N CYS A 121 -5.61 0.09 -2.45
CA CYS A 121 -4.16 0.23 -2.45
C CYS A 121 -3.53 -0.82 -3.37
N GLN A 122 -2.54 -0.41 -4.16
CA GLN A 122 -1.66 -1.32 -4.89
C GLN A 122 -0.31 -1.34 -4.17
N LEU A 123 0.14 -2.54 -3.79
CA LEU A 123 1.37 -2.75 -3.04
C LEU A 123 2.44 -3.39 -3.91
N ASP A 124 3.66 -2.90 -3.75
CA ASP A 124 4.89 -3.60 -4.13
C ASP A 124 5.17 -4.69 -3.09
N LEU A 125 5.31 -5.92 -3.56
CA LEU A 125 5.49 -7.09 -2.69
C LEU A 125 6.95 -7.39 -2.34
N THR A 126 7.91 -6.68 -2.95
CA THR A 126 9.35 -6.89 -2.74
C THR A 126 9.78 -6.86 -1.28
N ASP A 127 9.11 -6.06 -0.44
CA ASP A 127 9.44 -5.87 0.99
C ASP A 127 8.34 -6.33 1.98
N LEU A 128 7.36 -7.11 1.54
CA LEU A 128 6.24 -7.51 2.41
C LEU A 128 6.69 -8.48 3.52
N ARG A 129 6.30 -8.21 4.77
CA ARG A 129 6.62 -9.07 5.93
C ARG A 129 5.37 -9.53 6.69
N LEU A 130 5.22 -10.84 6.86
CA LEU A 130 4.19 -11.49 7.69
C LEU A 130 4.82 -12.12 8.92
N GLY A 131 4.42 -11.68 10.12
CA GLY A 131 4.97 -12.21 11.37
C GLY A 131 6.51 -12.09 11.46
N GLY A 132 7.09 -11.09 10.80
CA GLY A 132 8.54 -10.86 10.73
C GLY A 132 9.29 -11.70 9.68
N ARG A 133 8.60 -12.52 8.89
CA ARG A 133 9.19 -13.27 7.76
C ARG A 133 8.92 -12.55 6.44
N SER A 134 9.94 -12.50 5.58
CA SER A 134 9.77 -12.01 4.20
C SER A 134 8.84 -12.95 3.44
N ILE A 135 7.89 -12.39 2.70
CA ILE A 135 7.08 -13.14 1.75
C ILE A 135 7.71 -12.90 0.37
N GLU A 136 8.29 -13.94 -0.21
CA GLU A 136 8.79 -13.88 -1.59
C GLU A 136 7.61 -14.19 -2.52
N LEU A 137 7.07 -13.16 -3.14
CA LEU A 137 6.19 -13.26 -4.30
C LEU A 137 7.02 -12.75 -5.49
N GLY A 138 6.94 -13.41 -6.65
CA GLY A 138 7.85 -13.16 -7.79
C GLY A 138 8.08 -11.67 -8.13
N GLU A 139 9.20 -11.38 -8.80
CA GLU A 139 9.77 -10.02 -8.98
C GLU A 139 8.83 -8.97 -9.63
N ASP A 140 7.73 -9.39 -10.26
CA ASP A 140 6.72 -8.52 -10.88
C ASP A 140 5.32 -8.65 -10.24
N ALA A 141 5.22 -9.29 -9.08
CA ALA A 141 3.95 -9.50 -8.40
C ALA A 141 3.54 -8.23 -7.65
N PHE A 142 2.34 -7.74 -7.94
CA PHE A 142 1.68 -6.70 -7.16
C PHE A 142 0.56 -7.30 -6.32
N LEU A 143 0.26 -6.66 -5.20
CA LEU A 143 -0.89 -7.01 -4.36
C LEU A 143 -1.90 -5.88 -4.37
N GLU A 144 -3.12 -6.20 -4.79
CA GLU A 144 -4.24 -5.29 -4.68
C GLU A 144 -4.94 -5.48 -3.34
N LEU A 145 -5.12 -4.38 -2.61
CA LEU A 145 -5.68 -4.36 -1.27
C LEU A 145 -6.89 -3.42 -1.24
N HIS A 146 -8.05 -3.97 -0.91
CA HIS A 146 -9.27 -3.20 -0.67
C HIS A 146 -9.54 -3.10 0.82
N LEU A 147 -9.60 -1.88 1.34
CA LEU A 147 -9.79 -1.55 2.74
C LEU A 147 -11.19 -0.96 2.95
N GLY A 148 -12.13 -1.80 3.37
CA GLY A 148 -13.45 -1.38 3.79
C GLY A 148 -13.40 -0.80 5.21
N VAL A 149 -13.53 0.52 5.33
CA VAL A 149 -13.55 1.27 6.59
C VAL A 149 -14.75 2.20 6.66
N ASP A 150 -15.13 2.63 7.87
CA ASP A 150 -16.30 3.49 8.08
C ASP A 150 -16.15 4.88 7.42
N ASP A 151 -14.93 5.43 7.40
CA ASP A 151 -14.60 6.70 6.74
C ASP A 151 -13.38 6.52 5.82
N PRO A 152 -13.59 6.16 4.54
CA PRO A 152 -12.49 5.94 3.59
C PRO A 152 -11.79 7.24 3.18
N ILE A 153 -12.44 8.40 3.33
CA ILE A 153 -11.84 9.68 2.98
C ILE A 153 -10.77 10.05 4.00
N GLU A 154 -11.08 9.90 5.30
CA GLU A 154 -10.10 10.16 6.37
C GLU A 154 -8.87 9.23 6.23
N LEU A 155 -9.09 7.95 5.93
CA LEU A 155 -7.98 7.01 5.69
C LEU A 155 -7.15 7.41 4.47
N TYR A 156 -7.80 7.77 3.36
CA TYR A 156 -7.11 8.20 2.14
C TYR A 156 -6.25 9.45 2.38
N GLU A 157 -6.78 10.47 3.06
CA GLU A 157 -6.03 11.68 3.41
C GLU A 157 -4.80 11.34 4.28
N ALA A 158 -4.96 10.47 5.27
CA ALA A 158 -3.86 10.03 6.12
C ALA A 158 -2.78 9.25 5.34
N LEU A 159 -3.19 8.40 4.37
CA LEU A 159 -2.26 7.70 3.48
C LEU A 159 -1.50 8.68 2.58
N CYS A 160 -2.17 9.69 2.05
CA CYS A 160 -1.56 10.76 1.26
C CYS A 160 -0.50 11.52 2.07
N GLU A 161 -0.83 11.92 3.30
CA GLU A 161 0.13 12.59 4.19
C GLU A 161 1.38 11.74 4.43
N CYS A 162 1.20 10.44 4.67
CA CYS A 162 2.32 9.53 4.90
C CYS A 162 3.14 9.34 3.61
N ALA A 163 2.51 9.17 2.46
CA ALA A 163 3.21 9.05 1.17
C ALA A 163 4.08 10.29 0.86
N CYS A 164 3.61 11.50 1.19
CA CYS A 164 4.42 12.71 1.02
C CYS A 164 5.69 12.76 1.89
N LEU A 165 5.77 11.98 2.98
CA LEU A 165 6.95 11.88 3.82
C LEU A 165 8.00 10.89 3.28
N HIS A 166 7.60 10.03 2.35
CA HIS A 166 8.43 8.98 1.76
C HIS A 166 8.36 9.09 0.24
N PRO A 167 8.98 10.13 -0.36
CA PRO A 167 9.11 10.18 -1.81
C PRO A 167 9.76 8.87 -2.27
N GLY A 168 9.08 8.14 -3.16
CA GLY A 168 9.64 6.94 -3.74
C GLY A 168 11.01 7.26 -4.31
N ILE A 169 11.97 6.35 -4.13
CA ILE A 169 13.22 6.44 -4.88
C ILE A 169 12.82 6.07 -6.30
N ASP A 170 12.47 7.09 -7.09
CA ASP A 170 12.23 6.95 -8.51
C ASP A 170 13.53 6.41 -9.10
N GLU A 171 13.60 5.10 -9.39
CA GLU A 171 14.75 4.50 -10.08
C GLU A 171 14.89 5.05 -11.53
N SER A 172 14.00 5.97 -11.92
CA SER A 172 14.01 6.69 -13.19
C SER A 172 14.99 7.87 -13.26
N GLU A 173 15.72 8.22 -12.18
CA GLU A 173 16.87 9.16 -12.25
C GLU A 173 18.23 8.46 -12.50
N SER A 174 18.24 7.20 -12.94
CA SER A 174 19.46 6.58 -13.49
C SER A 174 19.63 6.91 -14.98
N GLU A 175 20.31 8.03 -15.21
CA GLU A 175 21.10 8.37 -16.42
C GLU A 175 20.32 8.75 -17.71
N GLY A 176 20.09 10.05 -17.86
CA GLY A 176 19.64 10.63 -19.14
C GLY A 176 19.93 12.13 -19.35
N GLU A 177 20.71 12.79 -18.48
CA GLU A 177 21.24 14.13 -18.78
C GLU A 177 22.39 14.04 -19.79
N GLY A 178 22.03 13.79 -21.05
CA GLY A 178 22.85 14.06 -22.21
C GLY A 178 22.32 15.30 -22.92
N GLU A 179 22.47 16.48 -22.31
CA GLU A 179 22.33 17.76 -23.01
C GLU A 179 23.38 17.84 -24.12
N SER A 180 23.04 17.25 -25.26
CA SER A 180 23.77 17.45 -26.51
C SER A 180 23.26 18.76 -27.09
N GLU A 181 23.92 19.85 -26.72
CA GLU A 181 23.86 21.13 -27.42
C GLU A 181 24.37 20.91 -28.87
N SER A 182 23.51 20.40 -29.74
CA SER A 182 23.76 20.30 -31.18
C SER A 182 23.24 21.57 -31.83
N GLY A 183 24.13 22.57 -31.91
CA GLY A 183 23.97 23.69 -32.83
C GLY A 183 23.68 23.18 -34.24
N GLY A 184 22.56 23.65 -34.79
CA GLY A 184 22.12 23.44 -36.15
C GLY A 184 21.36 24.68 -36.59
N GLU A 185 22.13 25.67 -37.05
CA GLU A 185 21.63 26.78 -37.85
C GLU A 185 21.04 26.24 -39.17
N ASP A 186 20.14 27.04 -39.77
CA ASP A 186 19.69 26.97 -41.16
C ASP A 186 18.67 25.88 -41.56
N ASP A 187 17.42 26.30 -41.75
CA ASP A 187 16.88 26.37 -43.12
C ASP A 187 15.55 27.13 -43.17
N GLU A 188 15.56 28.18 -43.99
CA GLU A 188 14.42 28.97 -44.42
C GLU A 188 13.44 28.15 -45.29
N ASP A 189 12.29 28.75 -45.59
CA ASP A 189 11.30 28.32 -46.58
C ASP A 189 10.36 27.15 -46.23
N ARG A 190 9.37 27.46 -45.38
CA ARG A 190 8.07 26.79 -45.44
C ARG A 190 7.03 27.69 -46.11
N PRO A 191 6.70 27.48 -47.41
CA PRO A 191 5.63 28.24 -48.04
C PRO A 191 4.28 27.83 -47.48
N SER A 192 3.59 28.81 -46.89
CA SER A 192 2.18 28.76 -46.53
C SER A 192 1.34 28.52 -47.78
N LYS A 193 0.91 27.27 -48.02
CA LYS A 193 -0.08 26.97 -49.05
C LYS A 193 -1.44 26.72 -48.41
N LEU A 194 -2.13 27.86 -48.24
CA LEU A 194 -3.56 28.02 -48.26
C LEU A 194 -4.18 27.14 -49.36
N ALA A 195 -5.09 26.25 -48.99
CA ALA A 195 -6.03 25.65 -49.93
C ALA A 195 -7.43 25.71 -49.30
N CYS A 196 -8.13 26.78 -49.68
CA CYS A 196 -9.57 26.89 -49.55
C CYS A 196 -10.21 25.79 -50.41
N TYR A 197 -11.10 25.00 -49.83
CA TYR A 197 -12.08 24.25 -50.61
C TYR A 197 -13.42 24.95 -50.48
N ASP A 198 -13.71 25.78 -51.48
CA ASP A 198 -15.05 26.20 -51.85
C ASP A 198 -15.67 25.15 -52.79
N ASP A 199 -16.96 24.93 -52.58
CA ASP A 199 -17.99 24.50 -53.55
C ASP A 199 -17.86 23.18 -54.32
N ALA A 200 -18.82 22.29 -54.06
CA ALA A 200 -19.50 21.59 -55.14
C ALA A 200 -20.97 21.26 -54.76
N GLU A 201 -21.86 21.93 -55.48
CA GLU A 201 -23.32 21.71 -55.55
C GLU A 201 -23.69 20.26 -55.94
N LYS A 202 -24.71 19.69 -55.30
CA LYS A 202 -26.02 19.34 -55.90
C LYS A 202 -26.94 18.60 -54.94
#